data_AF-A0A0D6M471-F1
#
_entry.id   AF-A0A0D6M471-F1
#
_cell.length_a   1.000
_cell.length_b   1.000
_cell.length_c   1.000
_cell.angle_alpha   90.00
_cell.angle_beta   90.00
_cell.angle_gamma   90.00
#
_symmetry.space_group_name_H-M   'P 1'
#
loop_
_entity.id
_entity.type
_entity.pdbx_description
1 polymer ?
#
loop_
_entity_poly.entity_id
_entity_poly.type
_entity_poly.pdbx_seq_one_letter_code
_entity_poly.pdbx_strand_id
1 'polypeptide(L)'
;MGYYSLLPKSIAVEFLNHICISKTDMESVPGYPMPDDFMTNTENRLSAFRFDERANELFVLDQLLLPHRIEFIPVKNTKDAFTVIRNMQVRGAPLIAVVGALGLLVEISDLEFKSPDEFVQFVDSKVQYLLESRPTAINLRNAMEQILNTAEIEGDAEFKKESVIYAILKIYHDEKDENRRLIWNGYQEASGLRVICALHQADLVEMVYALETRPYYQELRDVGGAFAGVLQEEMP
;
A
#
# COMPACT_ATOMS: atom_id res chain seq x y z
N MET A 1 32.83 11.27 41.26
CA MET A 1 32.38 9.90 41.60
C MET A 1 30.92 9.79 41.20
N GLY A 2 30.59 8.84 40.33
CA GLY A 2 29.24 8.64 39.78
C GLY A 2 29.36 8.15 38.35
N TYR A 3 29.09 6.87 38.16
CA TYR A 3 29.59 6.02 37.09
C TYR A 3 28.99 6.32 35.71
N TYR A 4 29.84 6.65 34.73
CA TYR A 4 29.57 6.39 33.32
C TYR A 4 29.72 4.87 33.09
N SER A 5 28.62 4.15 32.93
CA SER A 5 28.61 2.89 32.16
C SER A 5 27.80 3.12 30.90
N LEU A 6 28.45 3.82 29.97
CA LEU A 6 28.07 3.94 28.59
C LEU A 6 28.03 2.53 27.99
N LEU A 7 26.93 2.17 27.33
CA LEU A 7 27.03 1.19 26.26
C LEU A 7 28.11 1.72 25.28
N PRO A 8 29.05 0.88 24.82
CA PRO A 8 30.09 1.30 23.89
C PRO A 8 29.46 1.99 22.68
N LYS A 9 29.97 3.18 22.31
CA LYS A 9 29.51 3.93 21.12
C LYS A 9 29.51 3.10 19.83
N SER A 10 30.31 2.03 19.75
CA SER A 10 30.32 1.08 18.65
C SER A 10 29.04 0.23 18.55
N ILE A 11 28.43 -0.15 19.69
CA ILE A 11 27.22 -0.99 19.73
C ILE A 11 25.99 -0.19 19.28
N ALA A 12 25.89 1.09 19.66
CA ALA A 12 24.76 1.94 19.26
C ALA A 12 24.74 2.20 17.74
N VAL A 13 25.91 2.31 17.10
CA VAL A 13 26.02 2.50 15.65
C VAL A 13 25.79 1.19 14.89
N GLU A 14 26.25 0.04 15.40
CA GLU A 14 25.89 -1.27 14.82
C GLU A 14 24.38 -1.55 14.95
N PHE A 15 23.75 -1.24 16.09
CA PHE A 15 22.31 -1.46 16.30
C PHE A 15 21.45 -0.56 15.40
N LEU A 16 21.84 0.70 15.19
CA LEU A 16 21.15 1.62 14.28
C LEU A 16 21.33 1.25 12.81
N ASN A 17 22.49 0.69 12.43
CA ASN A 17 22.71 0.19 11.07
C ASN A 17 21.87 -1.06 10.74
N HIS A 18 21.32 -1.75 11.75
CA HIS A 18 20.37 -2.85 11.57
C HIS A 18 18.90 -2.39 11.46
N ILE A 19 18.60 -1.10 11.60
CA ILE A 19 17.23 -0.52 11.56
C ILE A 19 16.87 -0.01 10.14
N CYS A 20 17.67 -0.38 9.13
CA CYS A 20 17.37 -0.12 7.73
C CYS A 20 17.23 -1.44 6.99
N ILE A 21 16.09 -2.13 7.17
CA ILE A 21 15.76 -3.27 6.30
C ILE A 21 15.50 -2.71 4.90
N SER A 22 16.41 -3.00 3.97
CA SER A 22 16.21 -2.66 2.57
C SER A 22 15.10 -3.54 1.98
N LYS A 23 14.46 -3.07 0.89
CA LYS A 23 13.45 -3.83 0.13
C LYS A 23 13.89 -5.25 -0.28
N THR A 24 15.19 -5.52 -0.23
CA THR A 24 15.87 -6.75 -0.68
C THR A 24 15.97 -7.85 0.39
N ASP A 25 15.68 -7.56 1.66
CA ASP A 25 15.89 -8.49 2.79
C ASP A 25 14.56 -9.13 3.28
N MET A 26 13.60 -9.33 2.38
CA MET A 26 12.24 -9.79 2.71
C MET A 26 12.13 -11.28 3.07
N GLU A 27 13.13 -12.12 2.75
CA GLU A 27 13.10 -13.57 3.04
C GLU A 27 13.81 -13.98 4.34
N SER A 28 14.56 -13.06 4.99
CA SER A 28 15.39 -13.35 6.17
C SER A 28 14.81 -12.80 7.49
N VAL A 29 13.55 -12.36 7.48
CA VAL A 29 12.89 -11.74 8.63
C VAL A 29 12.67 -12.79 9.75
N PRO A 30 13.21 -12.59 10.96
CA PRO A 30 12.96 -13.48 12.09
C PRO A 30 11.47 -13.59 12.41
N GLY A 31 10.95 -14.82 12.51
CA GLY A 31 9.54 -15.07 12.83
C GLY A 31 8.57 -14.98 11.66
N TYR A 32 9.05 -15.05 10.41
CA TYR A 32 8.20 -15.30 9.24
C TYR A 32 7.93 -16.82 9.05
N PRO A 33 6.74 -17.25 8.57
CA PRO A 33 5.58 -16.43 8.21
C PRO A 33 4.98 -15.71 9.43
N MET A 34 4.47 -14.50 9.19
CA MET A 34 3.75 -13.71 10.18
C MET A 34 2.65 -14.56 10.83
N PRO A 35 2.49 -14.57 12.17
CA PRO A 35 1.46 -15.33 12.85
C PRO A 35 0.06 -15.02 12.31
N ASP A 36 -0.77 -16.04 12.14
CA ASP A 36 -2.12 -15.91 11.57
C ASP A 36 -3.03 -14.99 12.39
N ASP A 37 -2.79 -14.91 13.71
CA ASP A 37 -3.55 -14.11 14.66
C ASP A 37 -3.15 -12.62 14.68
N PHE A 38 -2.01 -12.25 14.08
CA PHE A 38 -1.42 -10.91 14.17
C PHE A 38 -2.33 -9.81 13.60
N MET A 39 -3.01 -10.05 12.48
CA MET A 39 -3.87 -9.04 11.80
C MET A 39 -5.38 -9.25 12.07
N THR A 40 -5.76 -10.08 13.04
CA THR A 40 -7.15 -10.59 13.11
C THR A 40 -8.20 -9.55 13.51
N ASN A 41 -7.81 -8.46 14.18
CA ASN A 41 -8.76 -7.41 14.58
C ASN A 41 -8.92 -6.33 13.49
N THR A 42 -9.66 -6.66 12.43
CA THR A 42 -9.92 -5.73 11.32
C THR A 42 -11.19 -4.89 11.48
N GLU A 43 -12.03 -5.19 12.48
CA GLU A 43 -13.39 -4.62 12.61
C GLU A 43 -13.41 -3.10 12.84
N ASN A 44 -12.34 -2.53 13.38
CA ASN A 44 -12.21 -1.09 13.63
C ASN A 44 -11.33 -0.35 12.62
N ARG A 45 -10.85 -1.02 11.55
CA ARG A 45 -9.92 -0.41 10.59
C ARG A 45 -10.68 0.29 9.47
N LEU A 46 -10.40 1.58 9.31
CA LEU A 46 -10.87 2.34 8.15
C LEU A 46 -10.07 1.91 6.92
N SER A 47 -10.72 1.19 6.00
CA SER A 47 -10.11 0.84 4.71
C SER A 47 -10.14 2.02 3.74
N ALA A 48 -9.05 2.22 3.01
CA ALA A 48 -8.93 3.27 1.99
C ALA A 48 -9.76 2.97 0.73
N PHE A 49 -10.15 1.71 0.52
CA PHE A 49 -11.06 1.27 -0.52
C PHE A 49 -11.75 -0.04 -0.14
N ARG A 50 -12.81 -0.41 -0.84
CA ARG A 50 -13.52 -1.69 -0.73
C ARG A 50 -13.68 -2.23 -2.13
N PHE A 51 -13.24 -3.46 -2.33
CA PHE A 51 -13.40 -4.16 -3.59
C PHE A 51 -14.03 -5.51 -3.31
N ASP A 52 -15.20 -5.76 -3.91
CA ASP A 52 -15.86 -7.06 -3.91
C ASP A 52 -15.60 -7.73 -5.25
N GLU A 53 -14.73 -8.74 -5.25
CA GLU A 53 -14.36 -9.50 -6.45
C GLU A 53 -15.53 -10.26 -7.06
N ARG A 54 -16.52 -10.70 -6.25
CA ARG A 54 -17.66 -11.46 -6.73
C ARG A 54 -18.72 -10.57 -7.35
N ALA A 55 -18.96 -9.42 -6.72
CA ALA A 55 -19.90 -8.42 -7.22
C ALA A 55 -19.28 -7.50 -8.29
N ASN A 56 -17.96 -7.51 -8.45
CA ASN A 56 -17.20 -6.59 -9.30
C ASN A 56 -17.46 -5.12 -8.94
N GLU A 57 -17.53 -4.81 -7.64
CA GLU A 57 -17.83 -3.47 -7.15
C GLU A 57 -16.63 -2.86 -6.44
N LEU A 58 -16.22 -1.67 -6.88
CA LEU A 58 -15.14 -0.88 -6.26
C LEU A 58 -15.69 0.40 -5.65
N PHE A 59 -15.33 0.65 -4.39
CA PHE A 59 -15.56 1.89 -3.68
C PHE A 59 -14.27 2.42 -3.09
N VAL A 60 -14.00 3.72 -3.21
CA VAL A 60 -12.82 4.37 -2.62
C VAL A 60 -13.24 5.35 -1.53
N LEU A 61 -12.45 5.45 -0.46
CA LEU A 61 -12.65 6.45 0.58
C LEU A 61 -12.26 7.83 0.06
N ASP A 62 -13.12 8.83 0.21
CA ASP A 62 -12.75 10.21 -0.09
C ASP A 62 -11.82 10.77 1.00
N GLN A 63 -10.52 10.76 0.72
CA GLN A 63 -9.51 11.21 1.68
C GLN A 63 -9.50 12.74 1.88
N LEU A 64 -10.18 13.53 1.04
CA LEU A 64 -10.30 14.98 1.21
C LEU A 64 -11.26 15.35 2.35
N LEU A 65 -12.18 14.44 2.69
CA LEU A 65 -13.19 14.67 3.73
C LEU A 65 -12.71 14.26 5.12
N LEU A 66 -11.60 13.53 5.20
CA LEU A 66 -10.98 13.17 6.47
C LEU A 66 -10.38 14.39 7.17
N PRO A 67 -10.40 14.45 8.51
CA PRO A 67 -11.00 13.47 9.43
C PRO A 67 -12.50 13.71 9.71
N HIS A 68 -13.13 14.69 9.05
CA HIS A 68 -14.47 15.18 9.39
C HIS A 68 -15.61 14.26 8.94
N ARG A 69 -15.45 13.58 7.81
CA ARG A 69 -16.44 12.63 7.28
C ARG A 69 -15.78 11.42 6.66
N ILE A 70 -16.48 10.30 6.76
CA ILE A 70 -16.12 9.03 6.11
C ILE A 70 -17.17 8.81 5.02
N GLU A 71 -16.80 9.06 3.77
CA GLU A 71 -17.66 8.84 2.61
C GLU A 71 -16.94 7.99 1.56
N PHE A 72 -17.66 7.05 0.97
CA PHE A 72 -17.14 6.16 -0.06
C PHE A 72 -17.73 6.52 -1.42
N ILE A 73 -16.86 6.62 -2.42
CA ILE A 73 -17.21 6.96 -3.81
C ILE A 73 -17.19 5.67 -4.64
N PRO A 74 -18.27 5.34 -5.37
CA PRO A 74 -18.25 4.21 -6.29
C PRO A 74 -17.34 4.52 -7.49
N VAL A 75 -16.52 3.56 -7.89
CA VAL A 75 -15.67 3.61 -9.08
C VAL A 75 -16.14 2.53 -10.04
N LYS A 76 -16.83 2.93 -11.10
CA LYS A 76 -17.50 1.99 -12.02
C LYS A 76 -16.75 1.76 -13.33
N ASN A 77 -15.69 2.53 -13.56
CA ASN A 77 -14.92 2.48 -14.79
C ASN A 77 -13.61 3.28 -14.64
N THR A 78 -12.79 3.25 -15.70
CA THR A 78 -11.51 3.96 -15.80
C THR A 78 -11.67 5.47 -15.63
N LYS A 79 -12.78 6.07 -16.07
CA LYS A 79 -13.03 7.52 -15.93
C LYS A 79 -13.27 7.93 -14.49
N ASP A 80 -14.01 7.12 -13.74
CA ASP A 80 -14.19 7.35 -12.30
C ASP A 80 -12.85 7.20 -11.57
N ALA A 81 -12.08 6.15 -11.89
CA ALA A 81 -10.74 5.92 -11.32
C ALA A 81 -9.79 7.08 -11.61
N PHE A 82 -9.75 7.55 -12.86
CA PHE A 82 -9.00 8.74 -13.26
C PHE A 82 -9.38 9.96 -12.40
N THR A 83 -10.69 10.19 -12.22
CA THR A 83 -11.20 11.36 -11.51
C THR A 83 -10.78 11.35 -10.05
N VAL A 84 -10.96 10.23 -9.35
CA VAL A 84 -10.61 10.12 -7.91
C VAL A 84 -9.10 10.20 -7.68
N ILE A 85 -8.28 9.70 -8.62
CA ILE A 85 -6.81 9.82 -8.57
C ILE A 85 -6.37 11.26 -8.85
N ARG A 86 -6.92 11.88 -9.91
CA ARG A 86 -6.56 13.24 -10.35
C ARG A 86 -6.91 14.28 -9.29
N ASN A 87 -8.07 14.14 -8.66
CA ASN A 87 -8.55 15.07 -7.64
C ASN A 87 -7.97 14.82 -6.24
N MET A 88 -7.05 13.86 -6.10
CA MET A 88 -6.44 13.48 -4.82
C MET A 88 -7.45 12.98 -3.76
N GLN A 89 -8.65 12.57 -4.17
CA GLN A 89 -9.57 11.81 -3.31
C GLN A 89 -8.94 10.47 -2.92
N VAL A 90 -8.14 9.91 -3.83
CA VAL A 90 -7.24 8.79 -3.59
C VAL A 90 -5.79 9.27 -3.66
N ARG A 91 -5.02 9.01 -2.60
CA ARG A 91 -3.58 9.32 -2.53
C ARG A 91 -2.80 8.22 -1.79
N GLY A 92 -1.50 8.16 -2.06
CA GLY A 92 -0.61 7.07 -1.66
C GLY A 92 -0.17 6.28 -2.90
N ALA A 93 1.13 6.15 -3.12
CA ALA A 93 1.66 5.57 -4.37
C ALA A 93 1.15 4.14 -4.64
N PRO A 94 1.09 3.22 -3.66
CA PRO A 94 0.52 1.89 -3.87
C PRO A 94 -0.99 1.93 -4.17
N LEU A 95 -1.75 2.72 -3.40
CA LEU A 95 -3.20 2.81 -3.53
C LEU A 95 -3.63 3.37 -4.89
N ILE A 96 -2.93 4.38 -5.41
CA ILE A 96 -3.22 4.94 -6.75
C ILE A 96 -3.07 3.87 -7.84
N ALA A 97 -2.04 3.01 -7.74
CA ALA A 97 -1.82 1.94 -8.71
C ALA A 97 -2.95 0.90 -8.66
N VAL A 98 -3.33 0.44 -7.47
CA VAL A 98 -4.42 -0.52 -7.26
C VAL A 98 -5.75 0.04 -7.75
N VAL A 99 -6.11 1.29 -7.41
CA VAL A 99 -7.36 1.92 -7.86
C VAL A 99 -7.41 2.10 -9.38
N GLY A 100 -6.29 2.47 -10.01
CA GLY A 100 -6.22 2.57 -11.47
C GLY A 100 -6.44 1.20 -12.14
N ALA A 101 -5.75 0.16 -11.65
CA ALA A 101 -5.89 -1.20 -12.16
C ALA A 101 -7.31 -1.76 -11.96
N LEU A 102 -7.86 -1.66 -10.75
CA LEU A 102 -9.22 -2.14 -10.45
C LEU A 102 -10.29 -1.35 -11.22
N GLY A 103 -10.10 -0.05 -11.44
CA GLY A 103 -11.00 0.76 -12.27
C GLY A 103 -11.09 0.27 -13.72
N LEU A 104 -9.96 -0.20 -14.28
CA LEU A 104 -9.94 -0.86 -15.58
C LEU A 104 -10.62 -2.23 -15.53
N LEU A 105 -10.34 -3.04 -14.51
CA LEU A 105 -10.97 -4.36 -14.32
C LEU A 105 -12.50 -4.24 -14.31
N VAL A 106 -13.04 -3.33 -13.49
CA VAL A 106 -14.48 -3.14 -13.39
C VAL A 106 -15.09 -2.80 -14.75
N GLU A 107 -14.41 -1.98 -15.55
CA GLU A 107 -14.88 -1.61 -16.89
C GLU A 107 -14.82 -2.76 -17.90
N ILE A 108 -13.72 -3.51 -17.95
CA ILE A 108 -13.57 -4.60 -18.94
C ILE A 108 -14.45 -5.81 -18.63
N SER A 109 -14.76 -6.06 -17.35
CA SER A 109 -15.58 -7.20 -16.94
C SER A 109 -16.94 -7.23 -17.64
N ASP A 110 -17.56 -6.06 -17.81
CA ASP A 110 -18.90 -5.91 -18.41
C ASP A 110 -18.88 -5.76 -19.95
N LEU A 111 -17.71 -5.83 -20.59
CA LEU A 111 -17.55 -5.63 -22.03
C LEU A 111 -17.24 -6.94 -22.77
N GLU A 112 -17.81 -7.07 -23.96
CA GLU A 112 -17.47 -8.11 -24.93
C GLU A 112 -16.68 -7.50 -26.09
N PHE A 113 -15.66 -8.22 -26.56
CA PHE A 113 -14.77 -7.77 -27.63
C PHE A 113 -14.86 -8.74 -28.82
N LYS A 114 -14.97 -8.21 -30.03
CA LYS A 114 -15.17 -9.00 -31.25
C LYS A 114 -13.86 -9.54 -31.82
N SER A 115 -12.75 -8.91 -31.48
CA SER A 115 -11.42 -9.35 -31.90
C SER A 115 -10.36 -9.10 -30.83
N PRO A 116 -9.24 -9.85 -30.88
CA PRO A 116 -8.09 -9.59 -30.01
C PRO A 116 -7.54 -8.17 -30.17
N ASP A 117 -7.52 -7.64 -31.39
CA ASP A 117 -7.03 -6.29 -31.67
C ASP A 117 -7.92 -5.20 -31.06
N GLU A 118 -9.25 -5.40 -31.07
CA GLU A 118 -10.20 -4.49 -30.43
C GLU A 118 -9.95 -4.42 -28.92
N PHE A 119 -9.73 -5.57 -28.28
CA PHE A 119 -9.41 -5.65 -26.85
C PHE A 119 -8.10 -4.93 -26.53
N VAL A 120 -7.03 -5.20 -27.28
CA VAL A 120 -5.71 -4.58 -27.05
C VAL A 120 -5.77 -3.06 -27.22
N GLN A 121 -6.43 -2.58 -28.28
CA GLN A 121 -6.61 -1.14 -28.51
C GLN A 121 -7.43 -0.48 -27.41
N PHE A 122 -8.47 -1.16 -26.91
CA PHE A 122 -9.25 -0.68 -25.78
C PHE A 122 -8.38 -0.54 -24.53
N VAL A 123 -7.66 -1.60 -24.14
CA VAL A 123 -6.78 -1.58 -22.96
C VAL A 123 -5.69 -0.51 -23.08
N ASP A 124 -5.02 -0.41 -24.23
CA ASP A 124 -4.01 0.64 -24.47
C ASP A 124 -4.59 2.04 -24.27
N SER A 125 -5.74 2.34 -24.88
CA SER A 125 -6.38 3.65 -24.73
C SER A 125 -6.70 3.99 -23.27
N LYS A 126 -7.16 3.01 -22.48
CA LYS A 126 -7.53 3.19 -21.07
C LYS A 126 -6.31 3.35 -20.19
N VAL A 127 -5.26 2.59 -20.46
CA VAL A 127 -3.99 2.72 -19.76
C VAL A 127 -3.37 4.09 -20.01
N GLN A 128 -3.25 4.53 -21.26
CA GLN A 128 -2.71 5.87 -21.56
C GLN A 128 -3.51 6.96 -20.84
N TYR A 129 -4.85 6.85 -20.86
CA TYR A 129 -5.71 7.76 -20.15
C TYR A 129 -5.47 7.77 -18.63
N LEU A 130 -5.32 6.61 -17.98
CA LEU A 130 -5.00 6.54 -16.54
C LEU A 130 -3.65 7.17 -16.21
N LEU A 131 -2.63 7.00 -17.07
CA LEU A 131 -1.30 7.58 -16.87
C LEU A 131 -1.31 9.11 -16.85
N GLU A 132 -2.26 9.75 -17.55
CA GLU A 132 -2.43 11.20 -17.54
C GLU A 132 -2.96 11.75 -16.21
N SER A 133 -3.58 10.91 -15.37
CA SER A 133 -4.16 11.33 -14.08
C SER A 133 -3.09 11.97 -13.20
N ARG A 134 -1.93 11.30 -13.05
CA ARG A 134 -0.75 11.77 -12.31
C ARG A 134 0.54 11.28 -12.99
N PRO A 135 1.11 12.03 -13.95
CA PRO A 135 2.23 11.57 -14.80
C PRO A 135 3.51 11.13 -14.06
N THR A 136 3.69 11.63 -12.83
CA THR A 136 4.85 11.32 -11.96
C THR A 136 4.62 10.12 -11.03
N ALA A 137 3.43 9.49 -11.04
CA ALA A 137 3.12 8.34 -10.21
C ALA A 137 3.77 7.07 -10.78
N ILE A 138 5.01 6.78 -10.37
CA ILE A 138 5.79 5.63 -10.87
C ILE A 138 5.08 4.29 -10.60
N ASN A 139 4.47 4.11 -9.43
CA ASN A 139 3.72 2.89 -9.12
C ASN A 139 2.55 2.66 -10.08
N LEU A 140 1.81 3.73 -10.43
CA LEU A 140 0.75 3.65 -11.41
C LEU A 140 1.31 3.25 -12.77
N ARG A 141 2.41 3.90 -13.19
CA ARG A 141 3.09 3.58 -14.45
C ARG A 141 3.49 2.11 -14.54
N ASN A 142 4.15 1.58 -13.51
CA ASN A 142 4.60 0.19 -13.51
C ASN A 142 3.43 -0.80 -13.58
N ALA A 143 2.35 -0.55 -12.83
CA ALA A 143 1.14 -1.40 -12.86
C ALA A 143 0.46 -1.36 -14.24
N MET A 144 0.35 -0.17 -14.83
CA MET A 144 -0.21 0.04 -16.16
C MET A 144 0.62 -0.65 -17.26
N GLU A 145 1.94 -0.54 -17.21
CA GLU A 145 2.86 -1.22 -18.15
C GLU A 145 2.74 -2.76 -18.03
N GLN A 146 2.62 -3.29 -16.83
CA GLN A 146 2.38 -4.73 -16.61
C GLN A 146 1.07 -5.20 -17.25
N ILE A 147 0.01 -4.40 -17.13
CA ILE A 147 -1.30 -4.70 -17.73
C ILE A 147 -1.20 -4.67 -19.26
N LEU A 148 -0.53 -3.68 -19.84
CA LEU A 148 -0.34 -3.59 -21.29
C LEU A 148 0.39 -4.80 -21.85
N ASN A 149 1.52 -5.16 -21.23
CA ASN A 149 2.28 -6.34 -21.63
C ASN A 149 1.44 -7.62 -21.57
N THR A 150 0.52 -7.70 -20.60
CA THR A 150 -0.42 -8.84 -20.47
C THR A 150 -1.49 -8.83 -21.55
N ALA A 151 -1.98 -7.66 -21.97
CA ALA A 151 -2.97 -7.56 -23.05
C ALA A 151 -2.39 -8.01 -24.41
N GLU A 152 -1.08 -7.82 -24.62
CA GLU A 152 -0.39 -8.14 -25.87
C GLU A 152 -0.05 -9.62 -26.08
N ILE A 153 -0.26 -10.49 -25.08
CA ILE A 153 0.02 -11.93 -25.19
C ILE A 153 -0.73 -12.59 -26.36
N GLU A 154 -0.27 -13.73 -26.84
CA GLU A 154 -0.99 -14.49 -27.86
C GLU A 154 -2.30 -15.09 -27.30
N GLY A 155 -3.38 -15.03 -28.08
CA GLY A 155 -4.67 -15.60 -27.70
C GLY A 155 -5.85 -14.89 -28.37
N ASP A 156 -7.04 -15.46 -28.20
CA ASP A 156 -8.27 -14.78 -28.58
C ASP A 156 -8.62 -13.65 -27.59
N ALA A 157 -9.69 -12.90 -27.88
CA ALA A 157 -10.07 -11.73 -27.08
C ALA A 157 -10.46 -12.10 -25.64
N GLU A 158 -11.11 -13.25 -25.45
CA GLU A 158 -11.56 -13.69 -24.13
C GLU A 158 -10.36 -14.13 -23.28
N PHE A 159 -9.45 -14.92 -23.84
CA PHE A 159 -8.23 -15.33 -23.15
C PHE A 159 -7.37 -14.13 -22.72
N LYS A 160 -7.23 -13.13 -23.58
CA LYS A 160 -6.52 -11.87 -23.26
C LYS A 160 -7.24 -11.11 -22.14
N LYS A 161 -8.57 -11.00 -22.20
CA LYS A 161 -9.39 -10.36 -21.16
C LYS A 161 -9.22 -11.06 -19.81
N GLU A 162 -9.38 -12.38 -19.75
CA GLU A 162 -9.17 -13.16 -18.53
C GLU A 162 -7.75 -13.01 -17.98
N SER A 163 -6.74 -12.99 -18.85
CA SER A 163 -5.34 -12.80 -18.46
C SER A 163 -5.08 -11.42 -17.86
N VAL A 164 -5.66 -10.36 -18.43
CA VAL A 164 -5.58 -9.01 -17.87
C VAL A 164 -6.31 -8.91 -16.53
N ILE A 165 -7.51 -9.50 -16.40
CA ILE A 165 -8.25 -9.56 -15.13
C ILE A 165 -7.39 -10.24 -14.06
N TYR A 166 -6.79 -11.39 -14.39
CA TYR A 166 -5.90 -12.11 -13.48
C TYR A 166 -4.67 -11.26 -13.08
N ALA A 167 -4.04 -10.58 -14.02
CA ALA A 167 -2.91 -9.70 -13.73
C ALA A 167 -3.29 -8.54 -12.79
N ILE A 168 -4.47 -7.94 -12.98
CA ILE A 168 -4.98 -6.88 -12.10
C ILE A 168 -5.28 -7.41 -10.71
N LEU A 169 -5.97 -8.55 -10.59
CA LEU A 169 -6.23 -9.18 -9.29
C LEU A 169 -4.93 -9.53 -8.57
N LYS A 170 -3.91 -10.00 -9.32
CA LYS A 170 -2.58 -10.23 -8.77
C LYS A 170 -1.95 -8.94 -8.22
N ILE A 171 -2.00 -7.82 -8.94
CA ILE A 171 -1.51 -6.52 -8.44
C ILE A 171 -2.21 -6.14 -7.13
N TYR A 172 -3.52 -6.35 -7.04
CA TYR A 172 -4.31 -6.08 -5.85
C TYR A 172 -3.92 -6.99 -4.66
N HIS A 173 -3.78 -8.30 -4.88
CA HIS A 173 -3.38 -9.23 -3.82
C HIS A 173 -1.93 -9.04 -3.38
N ASP A 174 -1.01 -8.83 -4.32
CA ASP A 174 0.40 -8.59 -4.05
C ASP A 174 0.57 -7.32 -3.20
N GLU A 175 -0.18 -6.24 -3.47
CA GLU A 175 -0.14 -5.04 -2.63
C GLU A 175 -0.63 -5.31 -1.20
N LYS A 176 -1.73 -6.07 -1.04
CA LYS A 176 -2.21 -6.44 0.30
C LYS A 176 -1.17 -7.24 1.07
N ASP A 177 -0.52 -8.20 0.42
CA ASP A 177 0.51 -9.03 1.04
C ASP A 177 1.78 -8.24 1.35
N GLU A 178 2.23 -7.37 0.45
CA GLU A 178 3.34 -6.44 0.70
C GLU A 178 3.05 -5.51 1.87
N ASN A 179 1.83 -4.97 1.93
CA ASN A 179 1.41 -4.12 3.04
C ASN A 179 1.40 -4.90 4.36
N ARG A 180 0.92 -6.15 4.39
CA ARG A 180 1.00 -7.03 5.57
C ARG A 180 2.44 -7.27 6.01
N ARG A 181 3.34 -7.58 5.07
CA ARG A 181 4.77 -7.78 5.36
C ARG A 181 5.42 -6.51 5.91
N LEU A 182 5.08 -5.35 5.36
CA LEU A 182 5.60 -4.08 5.84
C LEU A 182 5.17 -3.80 7.28
N ILE A 183 3.90 -4.06 7.61
CA ILE A 183 3.40 -3.90 8.96
C ILE A 183 4.11 -4.85 9.92
N TRP A 184 4.25 -6.12 9.55
CA TRP A 184 4.98 -7.10 10.35
C TRP A 184 6.42 -6.67 10.62
N ASN A 185 7.14 -6.22 9.59
CA ASN A 185 8.51 -5.76 9.73
C ASN A 185 8.59 -4.54 10.65
N GLY A 186 7.71 -3.55 10.45
CA GLY A 186 7.67 -2.39 11.32
C GLY A 186 7.25 -2.71 12.75
N TYR A 187 6.46 -3.76 12.99
CA TYR A 187 6.19 -4.27 14.34
C TYR A 187 7.43 -4.90 14.99
N GLN A 188 8.21 -5.69 14.23
CA GLN A 188 9.47 -6.24 14.70
C GLN A 188 10.48 -5.12 15.02
N GLU A 189 10.58 -4.10 14.17
CA GLU A 189 11.39 -2.91 14.44
C GLU A 189 10.84 -2.08 15.62
N ALA A 190 9.52 -2.03 15.79
CA ALA A 190 8.91 -1.33 16.92
C ALA A 190 9.08 -2.04 18.27
N SER A 191 9.37 -3.34 18.25
CA SER A 191 9.92 -4.05 19.40
C SER A 191 11.29 -3.46 19.79
N GLY A 192 12.06 -2.95 18.82
CA GLY A 192 13.20 -2.06 19.02
C GLY A 192 12.82 -0.63 19.43
N LEU A 193 11.69 -0.08 18.95
CA LEU A 193 11.16 1.21 19.46
C LEU A 193 10.85 1.19 20.95
N ARG A 194 10.53 0.05 21.57
CA ARG A 194 10.45 -0.03 23.05
C ARG A 194 11.77 0.36 23.72
N VAL A 195 12.90 -0.05 23.15
CA VAL A 195 14.22 0.38 23.61
C VAL A 195 14.37 1.88 23.41
N ILE A 196 14.00 2.40 22.23
CA ILE A 196 14.08 3.84 21.92
C ILE A 196 13.18 4.68 22.85
N CYS A 197 11.93 4.26 23.11
CA CYS A 197 11.00 4.90 24.04
C CYS A 197 11.49 4.81 25.49
N ALA A 198 12.04 3.67 25.91
CA ALA A 198 12.65 3.53 27.24
C ALA A 198 13.89 4.42 27.39
N LEU A 199 14.69 4.55 26.33
CA LEU A 199 15.83 5.47 26.28
C LEU A 199 15.38 6.93 26.31
N HIS A 200 14.30 7.30 25.61
CA HIS A 200 13.73 8.65 25.68
C HIS A 200 13.15 8.96 27.08
N GLN A 201 12.41 8.03 27.68
CA GLN A 201 11.90 8.16 29.05
C GLN A 201 13.01 8.22 30.11
N ALA A 202 14.20 7.70 29.79
CA ALA A 202 15.40 7.79 30.61
C ALA A 202 16.27 9.04 30.30
N ASP A 203 15.77 9.99 29.49
CA ASP A 203 16.50 11.17 29.01
C ASP A 203 17.80 10.86 28.24
N LEU A 204 17.91 9.67 27.64
CA LEU A 204 19.08 9.22 26.88
C LEU A 204 18.96 9.47 25.37
N VAL A 205 17.76 9.77 24.86
CA VAL A 205 17.47 10.09 23.46
C VAL A 205 16.51 11.27 23.43
N GLU A 206 16.84 12.34 22.72
CA GLU A 206 16.07 13.60 22.74
C GLU A 206 14.93 13.62 21.71
N MET A 207 15.10 12.97 20.54
CA MET A 207 14.09 12.94 19.47
C MET A 207 14.25 11.73 18.53
N VAL A 208 13.15 11.24 17.95
CA VAL A 208 13.12 10.10 17.02
C VAL A 208 12.29 10.48 15.80
N TYR A 209 12.81 10.22 14.60
CA TYR A 209 12.13 10.46 13.33
C TYR A 209 11.78 9.13 12.67
N ALA A 210 10.54 8.97 12.22
CA ALA A 210 10.09 7.82 11.43
C ALA A 210 9.67 8.30 10.03
N LEU A 211 10.20 7.62 9.00
CA LEU A 211 9.90 7.94 7.59
C LEU A 211 8.71 7.14 7.04
N GLU A 212 8.26 6.11 7.76
CA GLU A 212 7.17 5.23 7.40
C GLU A 212 6.26 5.05 8.63
N THR A 213 4.98 5.36 8.48
CA THR A 213 4.03 5.39 9.58
C THR A 213 2.97 4.29 9.48
N ARG A 214 2.90 3.57 8.35
CA ARG A 214 1.96 2.45 8.16
C ARG A 214 2.03 1.40 9.28
N PRO A 215 3.22 0.94 9.75
CA PRO A 215 3.29 -0.01 10.86
C PRO A 215 2.63 0.51 12.15
N TYR A 216 2.73 1.82 12.40
CA TYR A 216 2.15 2.48 13.56
C TYR A 216 0.63 2.67 13.45
N TYR A 217 0.15 3.22 12.34
CA TYR A 217 -1.28 3.54 12.15
C TYR A 217 -2.15 2.35 11.82
N GLN A 218 -1.56 1.31 11.22
CA GLN A 218 -2.34 0.17 10.78
C GLN A 218 -2.47 -0.90 11.86
N GLU A 219 -1.49 -1.10 12.77
CA GLU A 219 -1.57 -2.23 13.74
C GLU A 219 -0.85 -2.11 15.09
N LEU A 220 0.15 -1.24 15.32
CA LEU A 220 0.84 -1.21 16.63
C LEU A 220 -0.09 -0.95 17.83
N ARG A 221 -1.27 -0.35 17.60
CA ARG A 221 -2.31 -0.16 18.64
C ARG A 221 -3.00 -1.46 19.07
N ASP A 222 -3.06 -2.47 18.21
CA ASP A 222 -3.86 -3.69 18.42
C ASP A 222 -3.06 -4.81 19.10
N VAL A 223 -1.73 -4.72 19.12
CA VAL A 223 -0.83 -5.75 19.67
C VAL A 223 -0.58 -5.62 21.20
N GLY A 224 -1.47 -4.93 21.93
CA GLY A 224 -1.39 -4.81 23.40
C GLY A 224 -0.23 -3.97 23.94
N GLY A 225 0.51 -3.28 23.06
CA GLY A 225 1.54 -2.29 23.43
C GLY A 225 0.97 -0.88 23.35
N ALA A 226 1.10 -0.09 24.43
CA ALA A 226 0.80 1.34 24.36
C ALA A 226 1.95 2.06 23.63
N PHE A 227 1.78 2.30 22.33
CA PHE A 227 2.68 3.13 21.55
C PHE A 227 2.09 4.55 21.43
N ALA A 228 2.91 5.57 21.71
CA ALA A 228 2.55 6.98 21.52
C ALA A 228 3.30 7.52 20.31
N GLY A 229 2.58 8.16 19.40
CA GLY A 229 3.10 8.72 18.16
C GLY A 229 2.90 10.22 18.17
N VAL A 230 3.97 10.96 17.91
CA VAL A 230 3.91 12.41 17.70
C VAL A 230 3.75 12.64 16.20
N LEU A 231 2.64 13.26 15.81
CA LEU A 231 2.40 13.69 14.44
C LEU A 231 2.83 15.13 14.28
N GLN A 232 3.66 15.40 13.27
CA GLN A 232 3.90 16.74 12.80
C GLN A 232 2.89 17.05 11.69
N GLU A 233 2.24 18.21 11.76
CA GLU A 233 1.34 18.69 10.71
C GLU A 233 2.18 19.06 9.48
N GLU A 234 1.99 18.33 8.38
CA GLU A 234 2.58 18.70 7.09
C GLU A 234 1.73 19.79 6.45
N MET A 235 2.15 21.03 6.62
CA MET A 235 1.56 22.17 5.92
C MET A 235 2.00 22.17 4.44
N PRO A 236 1.11 22.56 3.51
CA PRO A 236 1.40 22.59 2.07
C PRO A 236 2.51 23.59 1.67
#